data_AF-A0A1I5DJN9-F1
#
_entry.id   AF-A0A1I5DJN9-F1
#
_cell.length_a   1.000
_cell.length_b   1.000
_cell.length_c   1.000
_cell.angle_alpha   90.00
_cell.angle_beta   90.00
_cell.angle_gamma   90.00
#
_symmetry.space_group_name_H-M   'P 1'
#
loop_
_entity.id
_entity.type
_entity.pdbx_description
1 polymer ?
#
loop_
_entity_poly.entity_id
_entity_poly.type
_entity_poly.pdbx_seq_one_letter_code
_entity_poly.pdbx_strand_id
1 'polypeptide(L)'
;MNIKISKITASILLSVLFNTAFCQDKIDFSKCKPTMPNPRHFCGEVGAKGSYKGADGSFDYSYQKIMYDSACADLDNMPEKEVNQKLRDWWDLYKDKLTCDNVQFNVPNGSVFKFAIRANLTAFIDDAIYAKFDLNYVDKADGRTVLDYTKDELNKQTTSSPIRKVLQEYYDRLRAAGAKHKSEL
;
A
#
# COMPACT_ATOMS: atom_id res chain seq x y z
N MET A 1 -5.80 64.53 -29.61
CA MET A 1 -4.40 64.17 -29.32
C MET A 1 -4.34 62.66 -29.14
N ASN A 2 -3.71 61.95 -30.08
CA ASN A 2 -3.65 60.49 -30.17
C ASN A 2 -2.61 59.93 -29.19
N ILE A 3 -2.97 58.95 -28.36
CA ILE A 3 -1.98 58.14 -27.62
C ILE A 3 -2.26 56.65 -27.91
N LYS A 4 -1.22 56.01 -28.45
CA LYS A 4 -1.17 54.63 -28.95
C LYS A 4 -1.30 53.62 -27.80
N ILE A 5 -2.12 52.60 -27.99
CA ILE A 5 -2.15 51.39 -27.16
C ILE A 5 -1.00 50.48 -27.61
N SER A 6 -0.03 50.24 -26.72
CA SER A 6 1.09 49.36 -26.98
C SER A 6 0.68 47.90 -26.74
N LYS A 7 0.94 47.04 -27.72
CA LYS A 7 0.72 45.59 -27.67
C LYS A 7 1.69 44.98 -26.65
N ILE A 8 1.17 44.43 -25.55
CA ILE A 8 1.96 43.59 -24.65
C ILE A 8 1.81 42.16 -25.15
N THR A 9 2.92 41.66 -25.70
CA THR A 9 3.15 40.29 -26.13
C THR A 9 2.98 39.31 -24.97
N ALA A 10 2.19 38.27 -25.22
CA ALA A 10 2.04 37.11 -24.36
C ALA A 10 3.36 36.32 -24.29
N SER A 11 4.00 36.31 -23.12
CA SER A 11 5.04 35.33 -22.80
C SER A 11 4.38 34.09 -22.24
N ILE A 12 4.23 33.08 -23.10
CA ILE A 12 3.92 31.71 -22.75
C ILE A 12 5.12 31.18 -21.93
N LEU A 13 4.95 31.10 -20.61
CA LEU A 13 5.90 30.39 -19.75
C LEU A 13 5.70 28.90 -19.96
N LEU A 14 6.57 28.35 -20.79
CA LEU A 14 6.70 26.94 -21.09
C LEU A 14 6.95 26.16 -19.79
N SER A 15 6.06 25.22 -19.52
CA SER A 15 6.09 24.27 -18.42
C SER A 15 7.39 23.45 -18.42
N VAL A 16 8.26 23.71 -17.43
CA VAL A 16 9.32 22.76 -17.07
C VAL A 16 8.67 21.63 -16.28
N LEU A 17 8.17 20.63 -16.99
CA LEU A 17 7.84 19.34 -16.42
C LEU A 17 9.16 18.69 -15.97
N PHE A 18 9.48 18.85 -14.69
CA PHE A 18 10.47 18.01 -14.04
C PHE A 18 9.93 16.57 -14.01
N ASN A 19 10.21 15.82 -15.07
CA ASN A 19 10.27 14.36 -15.02
C ASN A 19 11.52 14.02 -14.20
N THR A 20 11.45 14.17 -12.88
CA THR A 20 12.35 13.44 -12.01
C THR A 20 11.93 11.99 -12.11
N ALA A 21 12.55 11.26 -13.03
CA ALA A 21 12.66 9.82 -12.91
C ALA A 21 13.27 9.58 -11.52
N PHE A 22 12.42 9.21 -10.56
CA PHE A 22 12.86 8.68 -9.27
C PHE A 22 13.55 7.35 -9.59
N CYS A 23 14.84 7.40 -9.92
CA CYS A 23 15.69 6.24 -9.79
C CYS A 23 15.68 5.90 -8.30
N GLN A 24 14.83 4.96 -7.92
CA GLN A 24 14.91 4.34 -6.61
C GLN A 24 16.20 3.52 -6.62
N ASP A 25 17.26 4.10 -6.06
CA ASP A 25 18.47 3.37 -5.76
C ASP A 25 18.08 2.15 -4.92
N LYS A 26 18.34 0.95 -5.44
CA LYS A 26 18.05 -0.29 -4.72
C LYS A 26 18.85 -0.26 -3.43
N ILE A 27 18.16 -0.41 -2.29
CA ILE A 27 18.81 -0.34 -0.99
C ILE A 27 19.75 -1.53 -0.81
N ASP A 28 20.92 -1.25 -0.24
CA ASP A 28 21.89 -2.25 0.14
C ASP A 28 21.38 -3.10 1.32
N PHE A 29 21.25 -4.40 1.08
CA PHE A 29 20.93 -5.43 2.08
C PHE A 29 22.18 -6.16 2.59
N SER A 30 23.39 -5.66 2.32
CA SER A 30 24.66 -6.28 2.72
C SER A 30 24.78 -6.56 4.22
N LYS A 31 24.19 -5.71 5.06
CA LYS A 31 24.24 -5.83 6.53
C LYS A 31 23.17 -6.76 7.11
N CYS A 32 22.06 -6.95 6.40
CA CYS A 32 20.96 -7.79 6.85
C CYS A 32 20.13 -8.24 5.64
N LYS A 33 19.98 -9.56 5.51
CA LYS A 33 19.23 -10.18 4.43
C LYS A 33 17.75 -10.19 4.78
N PRO A 34 16.87 -9.61 3.94
CA PRO A 34 15.43 -9.71 4.12
C PRO A 34 15.00 -11.16 4.31
N THR A 35 14.08 -11.38 5.23
CA THR A 35 13.52 -12.70 5.50
C THR A 35 12.05 -12.74 5.14
N MET A 36 11.57 -13.93 4.76
CA MET A 36 10.15 -14.15 4.53
C MET A 36 9.54 -14.64 5.85
N PRO A 37 8.52 -13.97 6.40
CA PRO A 37 7.77 -14.53 7.51
C PRO A 37 7.03 -15.78 7.03
N ASN A 38 6.60 -16.63 7.96
CA ASN A 38 5.74 -17.74 7.61
C ASN A 38 4.45 -17.20 6.97
N PRO A 39 4.17 -17.46 5.68
CA PRO A 39 3.10 -16.76 4.98
C PRO A 39 1.71 -17.06 5.54
N ARG A 40 1.48 -18.31 5.97
CA ARG A 40 0.22 -18.72 6.59
C ARG A 40 0.00 -18.04 7.93
N HIS A 41 1.09 -17.80 8.66
CA HIS A 41 1.03 -17.13 9.95
C HIS A 41 0.82 -15.63 9.79
N PHE A 42 1.48 -15.01 8.80
CA PHE A 42 1.45 -13.56 8.59
C PHE A 42 0.04 -13.00 8.50
N CYS A 43 -0.90 -13.69 7.84
CA CYS A 43 -2.29 -13.26 7.74
C CYS A 43 -3.00 -13.18 9.09
N GLY A 44 -2.71 -14.10 10.02
CA GLY A 44 -3.21 -14.03 11.40
C GLY A 44 -2.62 -12.84 12.16
N GLU A 45 -1.36 -12.50 11.87
CA GLU A 45 -0.63 -11.41 12.53
C GLU A 45 -1.09 -10.01 12.09
N VAL A 46 -1.72 -9.88 10.90
CA VAL A 46 -2.23 -8.59 10.41
C VAL A 46 -3.30 -7.99 11.34
N GLY A 47 -4.12 -8.84 11.95
CA GLY A 47 -5.15 -8.40 12.91
C GLY A 47 -4.71 -8.48 14.38
N ALA A 48 -3.56 -9.08 14.66
CA ALA A 48 -3.11 -9.35 16.03
C ALA A 48 -2.52 -8.07 16.65
N LYS A 49 -3.24 -7.49 17.62
CA LYS A 49 -2.73 -6.38 18.42
C LYS A 49 -1.64 -6.85 19.38
N GLY A 50 -0.65 -5.99 19.59
CA GLY A 50 0.37 -6.18 20.61
C GLY A 50 1.01 -4.85 20.97
N SER A 51 1.93 -4.89 21.93
CA SER A 51 2.74 -3.71 22.29
C SER A 51 4.19 -4.06 22.06
N TYR A 52 4.76 -3.53 20.97
CA TYR A 52 6.15 -3.74 20.60
C TYR A 52 6.86 -2.40 20.50
N LYS A 53 8.17 -2.33 20.73
CA LYS A 53 8.91 -1.07 20.51
C LYS A 53 9.01 -0.76 19.00
N GLY A 54 8.68 0.47 18.63
CA GLY A 54 8.76 1.04 17.27
C GLY A 54 9.45 2.42 17.28
N ALA A 55 9.67 3.02 16.10
CA ALA A 55 10.42 4.27 15.92
C ALA A 55 9.89 5.48 16.72
N ASP A 56 8.58 5.53 16.89
CA ASP A 56 7.81 6.59 17.54
C ASP A 56 7.37 6.23 18.97
N GLY A 57 7.73 5.03 19.45
CA GLY A 57 7.43 4.56 20.79
C GLY A 57 6.77 3.19 20.85
N SER A 58 5.93 2.80 19.88
CA SER A 58 5.42 1.43 19.81
C SER A 58 4.69 1.05 18.51
N PHE A 59 4.81 -0.21 18.09
CA PHE A 59 3.88 -0.82 17.15
C PHE A 59 2.62 -1.31 17.88
N ASP A 60 1.46 -1.02 17.30
CA ASP A 60 0.15 -1.45 17.78
C ASP A 60 -0.23 -2.85 17.29
N TYR A 61 0.42 -3.33 16.22
CA TYR A 61 0.10 -4.60 15.58
C TYR A 61 1.34 -5.46 15.33
N SER A 62 1.16 -6.77 15.45
CA SER A 62 2.23 -7.78 15.33
C SER A 62 2.84 -7.81 13.93
N TYR A 63 2.01 -7.62 12.89
CA TYR A 63 2.51 -7.54 11.51
C TYR A 63 3.51 -6.41 11.31
N GLN A 64 3.37 -5.28 12.01
CA GLN A 64 4.27 -4.14 11.86
C GLN A 64 5.66 -4.56 12.32
N LYS A 65 5.79 -5.10 13.54
CA LYS A 65 7.07 -5.64 14.01
C LYS A 65 7.65 -6.67 13.03
N ILE A 66 6.84 -7.63 12.59
CA ILE A 66 7.29 -8.68 11.67
C ILE A 66 7.82 -8.07 10.36
N MET A 67 7.09 -7.13 9.77
CA MET A 67 7.49 -6.50 8.51
C MET A 67 8.78 -5.70 8.66
N TYR A 68 8.91 -4.91 9.71
CA TYR A 68 10.09 -4.06 9.94
C TYR A 68 11.33 -4.90 10.24
N ASP A 69 11.21 -5.92 11.10
CA ASP A 69 12.29 -6.87 11.38
C ASP A 69 12.68 -7.63 10.10
N SER A 70 11.68 -8.12 9.34
CA SER A 70 11.90 -8.92 8.13
C SER A 70 12.48 -8.09 6.97
N ALA A 71 12.19 -6.80 6.92
CA ALA A 71 12.73 -5.85 5.95
C ALA A 71 14.11 -5.30 6.37
N CYS A 72 14.62 -5.68 7.55
CA CYS A 72 15.84 -5.14 8.13
C CYS A 72 15.79 -3.61 8.28
N ALA A 73 14.65 -3.07 8.70
CA ALA A 73 14.49 -1.66 8.98
C ALA A 73 15.00 -1.35 10.39
N ASP A 74 16.02 -0.49 10.48
CA ASP A 74 16.54 0.01 11.75
C ASP A 74 15.88 1.35 12.06
N LEU A 75 14.86 1.29 12.91
CA LEU A 75 14.03 2.44 13.25
C LEU A 75 14.75 3.51 14.07
N ASP A 76 15.81 3.13 14.78
CA ASP A 76 16.55 4.05 15.64
C ASP A 76 17.58 4.86 14.83
N ASN A 77 18.06 4.29 13.72
CA ASN A 77 19.20 4.85 12.98
C ASN A 77 18.92 5.15 11.49
N MET A 78 17.76 4.76 10.93
CA MET A 78 17.42 5.05 9.54
C MET A 78 16.39 6.19 9.44
N PRO A 79 16.56 7.10 8.47
CA PRO A 79 15.52 8.07 8.16
C PRO A 79 14.29 7.35 7.61
N GLU A 80 13.10 7.88 7.90
CA GLU A 80 11.81 7.31 7.50
C GLU A 80 11.72 6.97 6.00
N LYS A 81 12.31 7.79 5.13
CA LYS A 81 12.34 7.53 3.68
C LYS A 81 13.03 6.20 3.35
N GLU A 82 14.13 5.89 4.03
CA GLU A 82 14.88 4.64 3.85
C GLU A 82 14.13 3.45 4.44
N VAL A 83 13.51 3.61 5.60
CA VAL A 83 12.61 2.61 6.19
C VAL A 83 11.50 2.23 5.21
N ASN A 84 10.78 3.22 4.70
CA ASN A 84 9.68 2.99 3.76
C ASN A 84 10.17 2.35 2.44
N GLN A 85 11.38 2.68 1.98
CA GLN A 85 11.96 2.02 0.81
C GLN A 85 12.30 0.55 1.09
N LYS A 86 12.88 0.22 2.26
CA LYS A 86 13.11 -1.18 2.65
C LYS A 86 11.83 -1.98 2.75
N LEU A 87 10.77 -1.39 3.31
CA LEU A 87 9.46 -2.04 3.38
C LEU A 87 8.88 -2.32 1.98
N ARG A 88 9.00 -1.37 1.04
CA ARG A 88 8.61 -1.58 -0.37
C ARG A 88 9.41 -2.69 -1.04
N ASP A 89 10.74 -2.66 -0.90
CA ASP A 89 11.62 -3.67 -1.49
C ASP A 89 11.30 -5.06 -0.92
N TRP A 90 11.10 -5.16 0.40
CA TRP A 90 10.66 -6.38 1.07
C TRP A 90 9.29 -6.85 0.57
N TRP A 91 8.34 -5.94 0.42
CA TRP A 91 7.02 -6.25 -0.10
C TRP A 91 7.11 -6.81 -1.52
N ASP A 92 7.85 -6.16 -2.42
CA ASP A 92 8.01 -6.62 -3.80
C ASP A 92 8.70 -7.99 -3.89
N LEU A 93 9.61 -8.30 -2.97
CA LEU A 93 10.26 -9.61 -2.88
C LEU A 93 9.31 -10.74 -2.47
N TYR A 94 8.28 -10.45 -1.67
CA TYR A 94 7.47 -11.49 -1.00
C TYR A 94 5.97 -11.42 -1.25
N LYS A 95 5.43 -10.38 -1.88
CA LYS A 95 3.97 -10.21 -2.13
C LYS A 95 3.31 -11.41 -2.79
N ASP A 96 4.02 -12.09 -3.70
CA ASP A 96 3.57 -13.31 -4.37
C ASP A 96 3.42 -14.52 -3.43
N LYS A 97 4.12 -14.49 -2.29
CA LYS A 97 4.19 -15.59 -1.32
C LYS A 97 3.34 -15.32 -0.08
N LEU A 98 3.05 -14.05 0.22
CA LEU A 98 2.22 -13.60 1.35
C LEU A 98 0.72 -13.78 1.04
N THR A 99 0.34 -15.04 0.85
CA THR A 99 -1.04 -15.45 0.54
C THR A 99 -1.79 -15.86 1.81
N CYS A 100 -3.05 -15.47 1.90
CA CYS A 100 -3.96 -15.82 2.98
C CYS A 100 -4.93 -16.91 2.55
N ASP A 101 -5.04 -17.94 3.39
CA ASP A 101 -5.99 -19.02 3.22
C ASP A 101 -6.71 -19.22 4.56
N ASN A 102 -7.93 -18.68 4.66
CA ASN A 102 -8.74 -18.70 5.87
C ASN A 102 -10.20 -18.98 5.48
N VAL A 103 -10.89 -19.79 6.28
CA VAL A 103 -12.30 -20.18 6.05
C VAL A 103 -13.27 -19.00 5.95
N GLN A 104 -12.94 -17.84 6.52
CA GLN A 104 -13.77 -16.63 6.45
C GLN A 104 -13.40 -15.70 5.28
N PHE A 105 -12.36 -16.05 4.52
CA PHE A 105 -11.89 -15.32 3.36
C PHE A 105 -12.34 -16.00 2.07
N ASN A 106 -12.97 -15.25 1.18
CA ASN A 106 -13.62 -15.78 -0.02
C ASN A 106 -12.69 -15.92 -1.23
N VAL A 107 -11.38 -15.70 -1.07
CA VAL A 107 -10.37 -15.89 -2.11
C VAL A 107 -9.30 -16.84 -1.54
N PRO A 108 -9.40 -18.15 -1.79
CA PRO A 108 -8.41 -19.12 -1.33
C PRO A 108 -7.01 -18.76 -1.84
N ASN A 109 -6.03 -18.72 -0.94
CA ASN A 109 -4.67 -18.25 -1.22
C ASN A 109 -4.61 -16.82 -1.80
N GLY A 110 -5.61 -15.99 -1.52
CA GLY A 110 -5.65 -14.60 -1.99
C GLY A 110 -4.61 -13.74 -1.28
N SER A 111 -4.31 -12.59 -1.89
CA SER A 111 -3.38 -11.59 -1.35
C SER A 111 -3.81 -11.06 0.03
N VAL A 112 -2.82 -10.74 0.87
CA VAL A 112 -3.06 -10.16 2.19
C VAL A 112 -3.80 -8.82 2.15
N PHE A 113 -3.69 -8.04 1.06
CA PHE A 113 -4.50 -6.84 0.87
C PHE A 113 -5.99 -7.12 0.85
N LYS A 114 -6.43 -8.12 0.06
CA LYS A 114 -7.85 -8.49 -0.02
C LYS A 114 -8.35 -9.08 1.28
N PHE A 115 -7.52 -9.88 1.94
CA PHE A 115 -7.81 -10.37 3.28
C PHE A 115 -8.03 -9.21 4.27
N ALA A 116 -7.14 -8.21 4.26
CA ALA A 116 -7.25 -7.03 5.12
C ALA A 116 -8.54 -6.23 4.87
N ILE A 117 -8.95 -6.06 3.60
CA ILE A 117 -10.24 -5.46 3.26
C ILE A 117 -11.40 -6.28 3.84
N ARG A 118 -11.39 -7.61 3.63
CA ARG A 118 -12.44 -8.50 4.11
C ARG A 118 -12.58 -8.52 5.63
N ALA A 119 -11.45 -8.41 6.33
CA ALA A 119 -11.35 -8.45 7.78
C ALA A 119 -11.38 -7.06 8.44
N ASN A 120 -11.59 -5.98 7.67
CA ASN A 120 -11.60 -4.59 8.14
C ASN A 120 -10.33 -4.19 8.91
N LEU A 121 -9.17 -4.63 8.43
CA LEU A 121 -7.88 -4.36 9.04
C LEU A 121 -7.34 -3.00 8.54
N THR A 122 -8.02 -1.92 8.91
CA THR A 122 -7.73 -0.55 8.45
C THR A 122 -6.27 -0.18 8.62
N ALA A 123 -5.67 -0.45 9.79
CA ALA A 123 -4.27 -0.09 10.05
C ALA A 123 -3.30 -0.64 8.99
N PHE A 124 -3.50 -1.89 8.56
CA PHE A 124 -2.65 -2.49 7.52
C PHE A 124 -2.82 -1.82 6.15
N ILE A 125 -4.06 -1.47 5.78
CA ILE A 125 -4.33 -0.74 4.53
C ILE A 125 -3.67 0.63 4.57
N ASP A 126 -3.73 1.29 5.71
CA ASP A 126 -3.18 2.62 5.94
C ASP A 126 -1.65 2.60 5.84
N ASP A 127 -1.01 1.64 6.51
CA ASP A 127 0.44 1.43 6.46
C ASP A 127 0.90 1.07 5.03
N ALA A 128 0.14 0.25 4.31
CA ALA A 128 0.44 -0.10 2.92
C ALA A 128 0.37 1.13 1.98
N ILE A 129 -0.63 1.98 2.17
CA ILE A 129 -0.76 3.25 1.44
C ILE A 129 0.40 4.18 1.80
N TYR A 130 0.70 4.31 3.09
CA TYR A 130 1.74 5.18 3.62
C TYR A 130 3.12 4.81 3.08
N ALA A 131 3.48 3.53 3.19
CA ALA A 131 4.74 2.99 2.69
C ALA A 131 4.79 2.92 1.15
N LYS A 132 3.67 3.18 0.46
CA LYS A 132 3.51 3.11 -1.00
C LYS A 132 3.83 1.74 -1.57
N PHE A 133 3.22 0.71 -0.99
CA PHE A 133 3.30 -0.63 -1.56
C PHE A 133 2.63 -0.68 -2.93
N ASP A 134 2.99 -1.69 -3.73
CA ASP A 134 2.37 -1.92 -5.03
C ASP A 134 0.91 -2.37 -4.87
N LEU A 135 0.00 -1.40 -4.80
CA LEU A 135 -1.46 -1.60 -4.75
C LEU A 135 -2.03 -2.09 -6.09
N ASN A 136 -1.23 -2.07 -7.16
CA ASN A 136 -1.61 -2.52 -8.49
C ASN A 136 -1.23 -3.98 -8.76
N TYR A 137 -0.71 -4.67 -7.75
CA TYR A 137 -0.47 -6.10 -7.79
C TYR A 137 -1.75 -6.86 -8.18
N VAL A 138 -1.66 -7.64 -9.27
CA VAL A 138 -2.71 -8.54 -9.72
C VAL A 138 -2.53 -9.87 -9.00
N ASP A 139 -3.43 -10.13 -8.07
CA ASP A 139 -3.44 -11.37 -7.30
C ASP A 139 -3.64 -12.58 -8.20
N LYS A 140 -2.71 -13.54 -8.14
CA LYS A 140 -2.73 -14.73 -9.00
C LYS A 140 -3.89 -15.67 -8.67
N ALA A 141 -4.45 -15.60 -7.46
CA ALA A 141 -5.51 -16.50 -7.02
C ALA A 141 -6.83 -16.33 -7.81
N ASP A 142 -7.17 -15.10 -8.19
CA ASP A 142 -8.43 -14.78 -8.87
C ASP A 142 -8.26 -13.79 -10.04
N GLY A 143 -7.02 -13.35 -10.31
CA GLY A 143 -6.69 -12.41 -11.35
C GLY A 143 -7.27 -11.01 -11.13
N ARG A 144 -7.50 -10.56 -9.90
CA ARG A 144 -8.04 -9.24 -9.55
C ARG A 144 -7.04 -8.41 -8.72
N THR A 145 -7.04 -7.08 -8.87
CA THR A 145 -6.31 -6.19 -7.94
C THR A 145 -7.05 -6.08 -6.59
N VAL A 146 -6.42 -5.44 -5.60
CA VAL A 146 -7.14 -5.08 -4.35
C VAL A 146 -8.34 -4.18 -4.64
N LEU A 147 -8.22 -3.28 -5.62
CA LEU A 147 -9.29 -2.34 -5.93
C LEU A 147 -10.48 -3.02 -6.62
N ASP A 148 -10.21 -3.95 -7.54
CA ASP A 148 -11.24 -4.83 -8.12
C ASP A 148 -12.03 -5.55 -7.03
N TYR A 149 -11.29 -6.19 -6.11
CA TYR A 149 -11.87 -6.93 -5.00
C TYR A 149 -12.74 -6.03 -4.09
N THR A 150 -12.22 -4.88 -3.66
CA THR A 150 -12.97 -3.94 -2.80
C THR A 150 -14.26 -3.48 -3.48
N LYS A 151 -14.23 -3.21 -4.80
CA LYS A 151 -15.43 -2.82 -5.55
C LYS A 151 -16.44 -3.95 -5.66
N ASP A 152 -16.00 -5.17 -5.88
CA ASP A 152 -16.88 -6.34 -5.91
C ASP A 152 -17.55 -6.57 -4.55
N GLU A 153 -16.79 -6.49 -3.46
CA GLU A 153 -17.34 -6.61 -2.11
C GLU A 153 -18.32 -5.48 -1.80
N LEU A 154 -18.03 -4.25 -2.23
CA LEU A 154 -18.94 -3.10 -2.11
C LEU A 154 -20.26 -3.34 -2.86
N ASN A 155 -20.20 -3.89 -4.08
CA ASN A 155 -21.38 -4.15 -4.92
C ASN A 155 -22.27 -5.26 -4.35
N LYS A 156 -21.72 -6.17 -3.55
CA LYS A 156 -22.50 -7.21 -2.85
C LYS A 156 -23.30 -6.67 -1.66
N GLN A 157 -22.96 -5.48 -1.16
CA GLN A 157 -23.63 -4.90 0.00
C GLN A 157 -24.88 -4.09 -0.39
N THR A 158 -25.97 -4.29 0.35
CA THR A 158 -27.15 -3.41 0.27
C THR A 158 -26.79 -1.98 0.66
N THR A 159 -27.56 -1.01 0.16
CA THR A 159 -27.31 0.43 0.42
C THR A 159 -27.37 0.82 1.90
N SER A 160 -28.15 0.08 2.70
CA SER A 160 -28.29 0.29 4.15
C SER A 160 -27.22 -0.43 4.99
N SER A 161 -26.35 -1.23 4.38
CA SER A 161 -25.36 -2.02 5.10
C SER A 161 -24.25 -1.12 5.67
N PRO A 162 -23.98 -1.13 6.99
CA PRO A 162 -22.90 -0.32 7.57
C PRO A 162 -21.52 -0.62 6.98
N ILE A 163 -21.26 -1.89 6.61
CA ILE A 163 -19.99 -2.30 5.99
C ILE A 163 -19.79 -1.65 4.61
N ARG A 164 -20.88 -1.28 3.93
CA ARG A 164 -20.82 -0.60 2.62
C ARG A 164 -20.05 0.73 2.74
N LYS A 165 -20.26 1.47 3.83
CA LYS A 165 -19.57 2.74 4.06
C LYS A 165 -18.06 2.52 4.23
N VAL A 166 -17.66 1.53 5.02
CA VAL A 166 -16.24 1.18 5.22
C VAL A 166 -15.58 0.74 3.92
N LEU A 167 -16.25 -0.12 3.13
CA LEU A 167 -15.74 -0.54 1.82
C LEU A 167 -15.61 0.61 0.83
N GLN A 168 -16.55 1.56 0.86
CA GLN A 168 -16.48 2.78 0.05
C GLN A 168 -15.27 3.63 0.45
N GLU A 169 -15.07 3.85 1.75
CA GLU A 169 -13.91 4.58 2.28
C GLU A 169 -12.58 3.90 1.87
N TYR A 170 -12.48 2.58 1.98
CA TYR A 170 -11.32 1.86 1.47
C TYR A 170 -11.12 2.03 -0.03
N TYR A 171 -12.18 1.91 -0.82
CA TYR A 171 -12.11 2.09 -2.27
C TYR A 171 -11.57 3.48 -2.64
N ASP A 172 -12.09 4.53 -2.01
CA ASP A 172 -11.71 5.91 -2.29
C ASP A 172 -10.26 6.19 -1.89
N ARG A 173 -9.82 5.67 -0.73
CA ARG A 173 -8.44 5.81 -0.25
C ARG A 173 -7.44 5.06 -1.13
N LEU A 174 -7.76 3.83 -1.53
CA LEU A 174 -6.94 3.05 -2.46
C LEU A 174 -6.82 3.79 -3.81
N ARG A 175 -7.94 4.31 -4.35
CA ARG A 175 -7.92 5.12 -5.58
C ARG A 175 -7.05 6.36 -5.45
N ALA A 176 -7.21 7.12 -4.36
CA ALA A 176 -6.41 8.31 -4.09
C ALA A 176 -4.91 7.99 -3.96
N ALA A 177 -4.57 6.80 -3.46
CA ALA A 177 -3.21 6.28 -3.38
C ALA A 177 -2.65 5.74 -4.72
N GLY A 178 -3.43 5.80 -5.81
CA GLY A 178 -3.00 5.35 -7.14
C GLY A 178 -3.26 3.88 -7.44
N ALA A 179 -4.05 3.19 -6.62
CA ALA A 179 -4.54 1.86 -6.96
C ALA A 179 -5.49 1.93 -8.16
N LYS A 180 -5.44 0.89 -9.00
CA LYS A 180 -6.17 0.77 -10.25
C LYS A 180 -6.90 -0.57 -10.31
N HIS A 181 -7.97 -0.61 -11.09
CA HIS A 181 -8.54 -1.88 -11.54
C HIS A 181 -7.59 -2.55 -12.51
N LYS A 182 -7.65 -3.88 -12.61
CA LYS A 182 -6.84 -4.62 -13.59
C LYS A 182 -7.01 -4.12 -15.02
N SER A 183 -8.20 -3.64 -15.39
CA SER A 183 -8.48 -3.10 -16.72
C SER A 183 -7.80 -1.75 -17.01
N GLU A 184 -7.18 -1.12 -16.01
CA GLU A 184 -6.48 0.17 -16.12
C GLU A 184 -4.95 0.05 -15.99
N LEU A 185 -4.44 -1.19 -15.85
CA LEU A 185 -3.02 -1.51 -15.74
C LEU A 185 -2.33 -1.58 -17.10
#